data_AF-A0A556VYP3-F1
#
_entry.id   AF-A0A556VYP3-F1
#
_cell.length_a   1.000
_cell.length_b   1.000
_cell.length_c   1.000
_cell.angle_alpha   90.00
_cell.angle_beta   90.00
_cell.angle_gamma   90.00
#
_symmetry.space_group_name_H-M   'P 1'
#
loop_
_entity.id
_entity.type
_entity.pdbx_description
1 polymer ?
#
loop_
_entity_poly.entity_id
_entity_poly.type
_entity_poly.pdbx_seq_one_letter_code
_entity_poly.pdbx_strand_id
1 'polypeptide(L)'
;MRTNVSSNAVISLPQAMAHSDDILTAAQKLASAVHKARKKRLEEEQARELAERLRHEVREALKALPEGDYSGHLHIEKTIQRELVKANNDVDRAIDGANREAEKSEQAYADLLAVLLNNHASQ
;
A
#
# COMPACT_ATOMS: atom_id res chain seq x y z
N MET A 1 -15.86 -5.62 -38.46
CA MET A 1 -14.75 -5.36 -37.52
C MET A 1 -14.79 -6.43 -36.44
N ARG A 2 -13.83 -7.37 -36.46
CA ARG A 2 -13.72 -8.39 -35.41
C ARG A 2 -13.11 -7.71 -34.19
N THR A 3 -13.84 -7.67 -33.08
CA THR A 3 -13.30 -7.23 -31.80
C THR A 3 -12.26 -8.27 -31.39
N ASN A 4 -10.98 -7.88 -31.49
CA ASN A 4 -9.89 -8.60 -30.84
C ASN A 4 -10.14 -8.52 -29.34
N VAL A 5 -10.88 -9.49 -28.81
CA VAL A 5 -10.89 -9.81 -27.40
C VAL A 5 -9.47 -10.28 -27.13
N SER A 6 -8.65 -9.41 -26.52
CA SER A 6 -7.40 -9.81 -25.90
C SER A 6 -7.67 -11.12 -25.17
N SER A 7 -6.90 -12.17 -25.48
CA SER A 7 -7.06 -13.51 -24.91
C SER A 7 -6.84 -13.46 -23.40
N ASN A 8 -7.85 -12.97 -22.68
CA ASN A 8 -7.97 -13.09 -21.23
C ASN A 8 -8.00 -14.57 -20.91
N ALA A 9 -7.38 -14.97 -19.80
CA ALA A 9 -7.21 -16.35 -19.36
C ALA A 9 -8.56 -17.08 -19.17
N VAL A 10 -9.19 -17.49 -20.27
CA VAL A 10 -10.45 -18.23 -20.29
C VAL A 10 -10.09 -19.71 -20.43
N ILE A 11 -10.22 -20.46 -19.34
CA ILE A 11 -10.05 -21.92 -19.33
C ILE A 11 -11.39 -22.59 -19.64
N SER A 12 -11.34 -23.80 -20.23
CA SER A 12 -12.56 -24.60 -20.44
C SER A 12 -13.12 -25.14 -19.12
N LEU A 13 -14.42 -25.44 -19.07
CA LEU A 13 -15.06 -26.00 -17.88
C LEU A 13 -14.40 -27.31 -17.40
N PRO A 14 -14.06 -28.28 -18.28
CA PRO A 14 -13.35 -29.49 -17.84
C PRO A 14 -11.98 -29.22 -17.22
N GLN A 15 -11.20 -28.28 -17.76
CA GLN A 15 -9.93 -27.85 -17.17
C GLN A 15 -10.14 -27.16 -15.81
N ALA A 16 -11.16 -26.31 -15.70
CA ALA A 16 -11.50 -25.65 -14.44
C ALA A 16 -11.90 -26.67 -13.36
N MET A 17 -12.62 -27.74 -13.73
CA MET A 17 -12.97 -28.82 -12.82
C MET A 17 -11.77 -29.67 -12.42
N ALA A 18 -10.84 -29.94 -13.36
CA ALA A 18 -9.64 -30.73 -13.08
C ALA A 18 -8.65 -30.02 -12.14
N HIS A 19 -8.62 -28.69 -12.17
CA HIS A 19 -7.69 -27.85 -11.40
C HIS A 19 -8.39 -26.95 -10.38
N SER A 20 -9.61 -27.30 -9.97
CA SER A 20 -10.45 -26.44 -9.12
C SER A 20 -9.77 -26.07 -7.80
N ASP A 21 -9.04 -27.01 -7.21
CA ASP A 21 -8.39 -26.83 -5.91
C ASP A 21 -7.18 -25.88 -6.01
N ASP A 22 -6.41 -25.97 -7.08
CA ASP A 22 -5.28 -25.07 -7.35
C ASP A 22 -5.77 -23.64 -7.61
N ILE A 23 -6.83 -23.51 -8.42
CA ILE A 23 -7.47 -22.23 -8.72
C ILE A 23 -8.02 -21.61 -7.43
N LEU A 24 -8.73 -22.39 -6.62
CA LEU A 24 -9.29 -21.93 -5.36
C LEU A 24 -8.19 -21.48 -4.39
N THR A 25 -7.12 -22.27 -4.26
CA THR A 25 -5.99 -21.95 -3.40
C THR A 25 -5.30 -20.65 -3.82
N ALA A 26 -5.04 -20.48 -5.12
CA ALA A 26 -4.44 -19.26 -5.65
C ALA A 26 -5.35 -18.04 -5.48
N ALA A 27 -6.66 -18.20 -5.71
CA ALA A 27 -7.64 -17.13 -5.50
C ALA A 27 -7.73 -16.70 -4.02
N GLN A 28 -7.67 -17.66 -3.08
CA GLN A 28 -7.64 -17.36 -1.64
C GLN A 28 -6.38 -16.60 -1.23
N LYS A 29 -5.21 -17.00 -1.76
CA LYS A 29 -3.94 -16.28 -1.55
C LYS A 29 -4.02 -14.84 -2.05
N LEU A 30 -4.56 -14.62 -3.25
CA LEU A 30 -4.77 -13.29 -3.80
C LEU A 30 -5.73 -12.47 -2.93
N ALA A 31 -6.86 -13.03 -2.51
CA ALA A 31 -7.81 -12.34 -1.66
C ALA A 31 -7.17 -11.88 -0.33
N SER A 32 -6.34 -12.74 0.29
CA SER A 32 -5.60 -12.40 1.50
C SER A 32 -4.57 -11.29 1.26
N ALA A 33 -3.80 -11.37 0.17
CA ALA A 33 -2.79 -10.37 -0.18
C ALA A 33 -3.42 -9.01 -0.47
N VAL A 34 -4.51 -8.96 -1.24
CA VAL A 34 -5.26 -7.73 -1.53
C VAL A 34 -5.84 -7.12 -0.24
N HIS A 35 -6.36 -7.95 0.67
CA HIS A 35 -6.87 -7.46 1.94
C HIS A 35 -5.76 -6.78 2.78
N LYS A 36 -4.58 -7.40 2.86
CA LYS A 36 -3.42 -6.83 3.55
C LYS A 36 -2.92 -5.56 2.87
N ALA A 37 -2.86 -5.53 1.54
CA ALA A 37 -2.46 -4.33 0.79
C ALA A 37 -3.40 -3.15 1.06
N ARG A 38 -4.72 -3.39 1.07
CA ARG A 38 -5.72 -2.37 1.45
C ARG A 38 -5.51 -1.86 2.88
N LYS A 39 -5.25 -2.77 3.82
CA LYS A 39 -4.96 -2.38 5.21
C LYS A 39 -3.71 -1.50 5.30
N LYS A 40 -2.64 -1.85 4.61
CA LYS A 40 -1.40 -1.05 4.60
C LYS A 40 -1.57 0.32 3.95
N ARG A 41 -2.38 0.41 2.90
CA ARG A 41 -2.74 1.69 2.29
C ARG A 41 -3.51 2.60 3.26
N LEU A 42 -4.39 2.04 4.09
CA LEU A 42 -5.08 2.80 5.13
C LEU A 42 -4.10 3.29 6.22
N GLU A 43 -3.14 2.45 6.63
CA GLU A 43 -2.09 2.84 7.59
C GLU A 43 -1.22 3.98 7.03
N GLU A 44 -0.89 3.95 5.72
CA GLU A 44 -0.20 5.03 5.02
C GLU A 44 -1.01 6.34 5.01
N GLU A 45 -2.30 6.28 4.68
CA GLU A 45 -3.18 7.46 4.71
C GLU A 45 -3.27 8.07 6.11
N GLN A 46 -3.39 7.25 7.15
CA GLN A 46 -3.41 7.70 8.54
C GLN A 46 -2.08 8.35 8.94
N ALA A 47 -0.94 7.77 8.57
CA ALA A 47 0.37 8.36 8.85
C ALA A 47 0.52 9.73 8.17
N ARG A 48 0.06 9.87 6.93
CA ARG A 48 0.08 11.15 6.20
C ARG A 48 -0.82 12.19 6.86
N GLU A 49 -2.02 11.81 7.27
CA GLU A 49 -2.95 12.71 7.95
C GLU A 49 -2.36 13.22 9.27
N LEU A 50 -1.77 12.33 10.08
CA LEU A 50 -1.10 12.70 11.33
C LEU A 50 0.08 13.65 11.10
N ALA A 51 0.92 13.36 10.09
CA ALA A 51 2.03 14.23 9.74
C ALA A 51 1.57 15.62 9.26
N GLU A 52 0.48 15.70 8.50
CA GLU A 52 -0.05 16.99 8.04
C GLU A 52 -0.68 17.79 9.19
N ARG A 53 -1.40 17.13 10.11
CA ARG A 53 -1.90 17.77 11.34
C ARG A 53 -0.75 18.34 12.17
N LEU A 54 0.32 17.57 12.39
CA LEU A 54 1.50 18.06 13.10
C LEU A 54 2.13 19.27 12.39
N ARG A 55 2.28 19.24 11.06
CA ARG A 55 2.79 20.38 10.29
C ARG A 55 1.90 21.61 10.39
N HIS A 56 0.59 21.43 10.52
CA HIS A 56 -0.35 22.53 10.75
C HIS A 56 -0.19 23.10 12.16
N GLU A 57 -0.19 22.26 13.19
CA GLU A 57 0.00 22.67 14.58
C GLU A 57 1.32 23.41 14.79
N VAL A 58 2.41 22.92 14.19
CA VAL A 58 3.71 23.60 14.22
C VAL A 58 3.64 24.97 13.56
N ARG A 59 2.98 25.10 12.38
CA ARG A 59 2.83 26.39 11.70
C ARG A 59 2.06 27.39 12.56
N GLU A 60 0.98 26.96 13.21
CA GLU A 60 0.20 27.83 14.09
C GLU A 60 0.97 28.20 15.37
N ALA A 61 1.70 27.24 15.96
CA ALA A 61 2.55 27.51 17.12
C ALA A 61 3.63 28.54 16.80
N LEU A 62 4.28 28.44 15.63
CA LEU A 62 5.28 29.40 15.19
C LEU A 62 4.72 30.80 14.94
N LYS A 63 3.48 30.92 14.43
CA LYS A 63 2.80 32.22 14.26
C LYS A 63 2.44 32.89 15.58
N ALA A 64 2.17 32.11 16.61
CA ALA A 64 1.77 32.60 17.93
C ALA A 64 2.95 33.08 18.79
N LEU A 65 4.20 32.87 18.35
CA LEU A 65 5.39 33.27 19.11
C LEU A 65 5.59 34.80 19.08
N PRO A 66 5.73 35.45 20.24
CA PRO A 66 6.02 36.88 20.31
C PRO A 66 7.44 37.21 19.81
N GLU A 67 7.58 38.33 19.11
CA GLU A 67 8.90 38.83 18.68
C GLU A 67 9.73 39.22 19.93
N GLY A 68 10.79 38.47 20.23
CA GLY A 68 11.80 38.91 21.22
C GLY A 68 12.44 37.86 22.14
N ASP A 69 11.85 36.68 22.38
CA ASP A 69 12.41 35.68 23.32
C ASP A 69 13.14 34.50 22.63
N TYR A 70 14.33 34.78 22.09
CA TYR A 70 15.07 33.84 21.24
C TYR A 70 15.63 32.59 21.96
N SER A 71 15.75 32.60 23.30
CA SER A 71 16.42 31.51 24.03
C SER A 71 15.50 30.31 24.31
N GLY A 72 14.24 30.57 24.72
CA GLY A 72 13.20 29.55 24.86
C GLY A 72 12.77 28.99 23.50
N HIS A 73 12.79 29.82 22.46
CA HIS A 73 12.45 29.44 21.10
C HIS A 73 13.39 28.38 20.53
N LEU A 74 14.69 28.44 20.83
CA LEU A 74 15.67 27.47 20.28
C LEU A 74 15.41 26.02 20.78
N HIS A 75 14.97 25.85 22.04
CA HIS A 75 14.66 24.52 22.57
C HIS A 75 13.35 23.97 22.00
N ILE A 76 12.34 24.84 21.86
CA ILE A 76 11.04 24.51 21.27
C ILE A 76 11.22 24.14 19.79
N GLU A 77 12.00 24.93 19.05
CA GLU A 77 12.31 24.68 17.64
C GLU A 77 13.03 23.34 17.44
N LYS A 78 14.04 23.02 18.26
CA LYS A 78 14.72 21.71 18.21
C LYS A 78 13.80 20.53 18.51
N THR A 79 12.78 20.72 19.36
CA THR A 79 11.81 19.68 19.69
C THR A 79 10.83 19.50 18.54
N ILE A 80 10.28 20.59 18.00
CA ILE A 80 9.43 20.61 16.81
C ILE A 80 10.13 19.96 15.61
N GLN A 81 11.38 20.33 15.33
CA GLN A 81 12.15 19.75 14.23
C GLN A 81 12.32 18.23 14.40
N ARG A 82 12.60 17.76 15.63
CA ARG A 82 12.69 16.32 15.93
C ARG A 82 11.36 15.60 15.72
N GLU A 83 10.25 16.19 16.13
CA GLU A 83 8.92 15.61 15.95
C GLU A 83 8.51 15.55 14.48
N LEU A 84 8.79 16.60 13.70
CA LEU A 84 8.57 16.61 12.25
C LEU A 84 9.40 15.56 11.52
N VAL A 85 10.68 15.41 11.89
CA VAL A 85 11.55 14.36 11.33
C VAL A 85 11.00 12.97 11.68
N LYS A 86 10.54 12.77 12.92
CA LYS A 86 9.92 11.51 13.33
C LYS A 86 8.66 11.22 12.53
N ALA A 87 7.76 12.19 12.38
CA ALA A 87 6.53 12.04 11.61
C ALA A 87 6.80 11.73 10.13
N ASN A 88 7.78 12.39 9.51
CA ASN A 88 8.20 12.07 8.14
C ASN A 88 8.74 10.64 8.03
N ASN A 89 9.60 10.22 8.95
CA ASN A 89 10.12 8.85 8.97
C ASN A 89 9.00 7.81 9.16
N ASP A 90 7.97 8.13 9.95
CA ASP A 90 6.83 7.25 10.16
C ASP A 90 5.97 7.14 8.89
N VAL A 91 5.81 8.24 8.14
CA VAL A 91 5.19 8.23 6.79
C VAL A 91 5.99 7.39 5.82
N ASP A 92 7.31 7.57 5.76
CA ASP A 92 8.19 6.82 4.84
C ASP A 92 8.10 5.30 5.11
N ARG A 93 8.13 4.89 6.39
CA ARG A 93 7.94 3.48 6.76
C ARG A 93 6.55 2.95 6.39
N ALA A 94 5.51 3.78 6.48
CA ALA A 94 4.16 3.38 6.10
C ALA A 94 4.05 3.20 4.57
N ILE A 95 4.66 4.09 3.79
CA ILE A 95 4.77 3.99 2.33
C ILE A 95 5.51 2.70 1.94
N ASP A 96 6.68 2.44 2.54
CA ASP A 96 7.44 1.21 2.29
C ASP A 96 6.62 -0.05 2.61
N GLY A 97 5.86 -0.01 3.71
CA GLY A 97 4.96 -1.09 4.10
C GLY A 97 3.82 -1.32 3.09
N ALA A 98 3.23 -0.25 2.56
CA ALA A 98 2.18 -0.31 1.55
C ALA A 98 2.72 -0.84 0.22
N ASN A 99 3.87 -0.35 -0.24
CA ASN A 99 4.51 -0.78 -1.49
C ASN A 99 4.85 -2.28 -1.45
N ARG A 100 5.48 -2.75 -0.36
CA ARG A 100 5.82 -4.18 -0.22
C ARG A 100 4.60 -5.09 -0.26
N GLU A 101 3.46 -4.65 0.28
CA GLU A 101 2.26 -5.48 0.28
C GLU A 101 1.50 -5.38 -1.06
N ALA A 102 1.61 -4.25 -1.76
CA ALA A 102 1.14 -4.12 -3.14
C ALA A 102 1.90 -5.08 -4.06
N GLU A 103 3.23 -5.11 -4.01
CA GLU A 103 4.08 -6.05 -4.76
C GLU A 103 3.67 -7.52 -4.51
N LYS A 104 3.42 -7.90 -3.26
CA LYS A 104 2.94 -9.25 -2.95
C LYS A 104 1.56 -9.54 -3.53
N SER A 105 0.68 -8.55 -3.56
CA SER A 105 -0.64 -8.72 -4.16
C SER A 105 -0.58 -8.85 -5.68
N GLU A 106 0.33 -8.13 -6.34
CA GLU A 106 0.62 -8.27 -7.76
C GLU A 106 1.23 -9.63 -8.08
N GLN A 107 2.17 -10.10 -7.25
CA GLN A 107 2.74 -11.44 -7.39
C GLN A 107 1.66 -12.52 -7.21
N ALA A 108 0.79 -12.41 -6.20
CA ALA A 108 -0.31 -13.35 -6.01
C ALA A 108 -1.31 -13.35 -7.18
N TYR A 109 -1.48 -12.21 -7.85
CA TYR A 109 -2.29 -12.12 -9.06
C TYR A 109 -1.60 -12.81 -10.24
N ALA A 110 -0.29 -12.60 -10.41
CA ALA A 110 0.51 -13.29 -11.42
C ALA A 110 0.50 -14.82 -11.20
N ASP A 111 0.59 -15.29 -9.95
CA ASP A 111 0.51 -16.70 -9.61
C ASP A 111 -0.86 -17.30 -9.99
N LEU A 112 -1.95 -16.59 -9.71
CA LEU A 112 -3.30 -17.01 -10.13
C LEU A 112 -3.40 -17.08 -11.66
N LEU A 113 -2.89 -16.07 -12.37
CA LEU A 113 -2.84 -16.10 -13.83
C LEU A 113 -2.01 -17.28 -14.35
N ALA A 114 -0.88 -17.58 -13.73
CA ALA A 114 -0.05 -18.72 -14.10
C ALA A 114 -0.78 -20.05 -13.92
N VAL A 115 -1.56 -20.22 -12.84
CA VAL A 115 -2.43 -21.40 -12.67
C VAL A 115 -3.45 -21.48 -13.82
N LEU A 116 -4.10 -20.36 -14.16
CA LEU A 116 -5.10 -20.34 -15.23
C LEU A 116 -4.49 -20.58 -16.63
N LEU A 117 -3.26 -20.12 -16.87
CA LEU A 117 -2.60 -20.19 -18.17
C LEU A 117 -1.79 -21.48 -18.39
N ASN A 118 -1.13 -22.01 -17.36
CA ASN A 118 -0.39 -23.27 -17.49
C ASN A 118 -1.32 -24.48 -17.65
N ASN A 119 -2.58 -24.36 -17.20
CA ASN A 119 -3.61 -25.37 -17.43
C ASN A 119 -4.14 -25.39 -18.88
N HIS A 120 -3.73 -24.44 -19.73
CA HIS A 120 -3.98 -24.49 -21.18
C HIS A 120 -2.99 -25.33 -21.97
N ALA A 121 -1.76 -25.54 -21.46
CA ALA A 121 -0.67 -26.15 -22.22
C ALA A 121 -0.57 -27.68 -22.11
N SER A 122 -1.41 -28.32 -21.29
CA SER A 122 -1.38 -29.77 -21.04
C SER A 122 -2.20 -30.61 -22.04
N GLN A 123 -2.39 -30.15 -23.28
CA GLN A 123 -3.03 -30.90 -24.36
C GLN A 123 -2.06 -31.24 -25.49
#